data_AF-A0A967WBK1-F1
#
_entry.id   AF-A0A967WBK1-F1
#
_cell.length_a   1.000
_cell.length_b   1.000
_cell.length_c   1.000
_cell.angle_alpha   90.00
_cell.angle_beta   90.00
_cell.angle_gamma   90.00
#
_symmetry.space_group_name_H-M   'P 1'
#
loop_
_entity.id
_entity.type
_entity.pdbx_description
1 polymer ?
#
loop_
_entity_poly.entity_id
_entity_poly.type
_entity_poly.pdbx_seq_one_letter_code
_entity_poly.pdbx_strand_id
1 'polypeptide(L)'
;PGSGIGFLAGWRGKSGEKGMKGEPNPDQWKMYEKNNCVYHYELPKSYQYMRNWNQGYLQWAQEHSLTRYDEPINIHIYSEVLQKFRLAAQGKSQGKQPPEHLRKRVETYFDPLPFYFEPLESQLSDKHKYPLNAVTQRPMAMYHSWDSQNAWLRQIHTYNFLYVHPQTARSAGIEDEGWMWVESMHGKVRCLCRYSEAVEPGTVWTWNAIGKASGAWNLDGSANESKQGFLLNHVISEELPANEAGEHISNSDPVTGQAGWYDVRVRIYPAGPDEEKVTFPQYDTMPAVPGTPKRRPWQSYFAGLFTRKGEF
;
A
#
# COMPACT_ATOMS: atom_id res chain seq x y z
N PRO A 1 14.09 23.37 3.95
CA PRO A 1 15.49 23.88 3.97
C PRO A 1 15.73 24.70 5.25
N GLY A 2 16.82 24.47 5.99
CA GLY A 2 17.13 25.22 7.22
C GLY A 2 16.66 24.62 8.55
N SER A 3 15.99 23.45 8.55
CA SER A 3 15.57 22.76 9.78
C SER A 3 16.72 22.13 10.57
N GLY A 4 17.94 22.07 9.99
CA GLY A 4 19.06 21.29 10.53
C GLY A 4 18.88 19.77 10.39
N ILE A 5 17.78 19.31 9.80
CA ILE A 5 17.53 17.89 9.54
C ILE A 5 17.89 17.59 8.08
N GLY A 6 18.69 16.56 7.87
CA GLY A 6 19.12 16.11 6.54
C GLY A 6 18.79 14.65 6.29
N PHE A 7 19.19 14.14 5.14
CA PHE A 7 18.89 12.77 4.71
C PHE A 7 19.45 11.69 5.66
N LEU A 8 20.62 11.96 6.25
CA LEU A 8 21.29 11.08 7.21
C LEU A 8 21.30 11.74 8.60
N ALA A 9 20.92 10.95 9.60
CA ALA A 9 20.81 11.39 10.99
C ALA A 9 22.16 11.42 11.74
N GLY A 10 23.11 10.56 11.39
CA GLY A 10 24.37 10.40 12.14
C GLY A 10 25.44 11.40 11.79
N TRP A 11 26.33 11.71 12.76
CA TRP A 11 27.52 12.55 12.57
C TRP A 11 27.25 13.85 11.81
N ARG A 12 26.22 14.59 12.23
CA ARG A 12 25.91 15.94 11.78
C ARG A 12 26.78 16.98 12.50
N GLY A 13 26.67 18.24 12.11
CA GLY A 13 27.56 19.31 12.58
C GLY A 13 28.84 19.37 11.75
N LYS A 14 29.49 20.53 11.69
CA LYS A 14 30.66 20.75 10.80
C LYS A 14 31.81 19.77 11.06
N SER A 15 31.88 19.19 12.27
CA SER A 15 32.89 18.22 12.69
C SER A 15 32.33 16.82 13.00
N GLY A 16 31.05 16.57 12.71
CA GLY A 16 30.41 15.26 12.96
C GLY A 16 30.08 14.96 14.42
N GLU A 17 30.04 15.97 15.27
CA GLU A 17 29.82 15.88 16.71
C GLU A 17 28.34 15.76 17.12
N LYS A 18 27.42 16.09 16.22
CA LYS A 18 25.97 16.08 16.46
C LYS A 18 25.33 14.84 15.86
N GLY A 19 24.12 14.54 16.32
CA GLY A 19 23.25 13.50 15.79
C GLY A 19 21.85 14.04 15.60
N MET A 20 21.07 13.40 14.74
CA MET A 20 19.67 13.70 14.40
C MET A 20 19.45 15.08 13.73
N LYS A 21 19.92 16.16 14.35
CA LYS A 21 19.81 17.55 13.88
C LYS A 21 21.16 18.26 13.98
N GLY A 22 21.47 19.07 12.98
CA GLY A 22 22.73 19.81 12.87
C GLY A 22 23.05 20.23 11.44
N GLU A 23 24.07 21.05 11.29
CA GLU A 23 24.62 21.48 10.01
C GLU A 23 25.08 20.27 9.19
N PRO A 24 25.08 20.35 7.84
CA PRO A 24 25.68 19.31 7.01
C PRO A 24 27.16 19.10 7.38
N ASN A 25 27.55 17.83 7.54
CA ASN A 25 28.94 17.43 7.71
C ASN A 25 29.53 17.03 6.34
N PRO A 26 30.61 17.69 5.84
CA PRO A 26 31.22 17.32 4.56
C PRO A 26 31.76 15.88 4.54
N ASP A 27 32.11 15.32 5.70
CA ASP A 27 32.63 13.97 5.85
C ASP A 27 31.59 12.94 6.33
N GLN A 28 30.30 13.30 6.34
CA GLN A 28 29.23 12.44 6.86
C GLN A 28 29.24 11.04 6.23
N TRP A 29 29.44 10.96 4.91
CA TRP A 29 29.46 9.71 4.16
C TRP A 29 30.60 8.78 4.59
N LYS A 30 31.80 9.33 4.81
CA LYS A 30 32.96 8.56 5.30
C LYS A 30 32.69 8.00 6.70
N MET A 31 31.99 8.76 7.54
CA MET A 31 31.59 8.29 8.86
C MET A 31 30.62 7.11 8.75
N TYR A 32 29.63 7.18 7.86
CA TYR A 32 28.75 6.05 7.59
C TYR A 32 29.50 4.84 7.05
N GLU A 33 30.36 5.00 6.05
CA GLU A 33 31.21 3.93 5.51
C GLU A 33 32.03 3.23 6.62
N LYS A 34 32.67 4.01 7.49
CA LYS A 34 33.44 3.50 8.63
C LYS A 34 32.59 2.73 9.65
N ASN A 35 31.27 2.96 9.69
CA ASN A 35 30.33 2.37 10.65
C ASN A 35 29.33 1.44 9.95
N ASN A 36 29.74 0.74 8.88
CA ASN A 36 28.92 -0.23 8.14
C ASN A 36 27.60 0.37 7.60
N CYS A 37 27.64 1.65 7.25
CA CYS A 37 26.48 2.41 6.80
C CYS A 37 25.33 2.48 7.83
N VAL A 38 25.62 2.32 9.12
CA VAL A 38 24.63 2.38 10.22
C VAL A 38 25.00 3.50 11.19
N TYR A 39 23.97 4.18 11.70
CA TYR A 39 24.09 5.11 12.83
C TYR A 39 23.15 4.69 13.94
N HIS A 40 23.63 4.72 15.18
CA HIS A 40 22.84 4.43 16.36
C HIS A 40 22.96 5.59 17.36
N TYR A 41 21.82 6.09 17.82
CA TYR A 41 21.73 7.06 18.90
C TYR A 41 21.11 6.40 20.12
N GLU A 42 21.89 6.26 21.19
CA GLU A 42 21.40 5.73 22.45
C GLU A 42 20.76 6.85 23.27
N LEU A 43 19.44 6.76 23.48
CA LEU A 43 18.73 7.68 24.36
C LEU A 43 19.24 7.52 25.81
N PRO A 44 19.32 8.60 26.60
CA PRO A 44 19.55 8.50 28.04
C PRO A 44 18.63 7.47 28.68
N LYS A 45 19.11 6.66 29.63
CA LYS A 45 18.31 5.60 30.28
C LYS A 45 16.99 6.11 30.84
N SER A 46 16.98 7.35 31.35
CA SER A 46 15.79 8.02 31.86
C SER A 46 14.74 8.30 30.80
N TYR A 47 15.06 8.31 29.50
CA TYR A 47 14.14 8.61 28.40
C TYR A 47 13.57 7.35 27.74
N GLN A 48 14.11 6.18 28.06
CA GLN A 48 13.81 4.94 27.31
C GLN A 48 12.42 4.36 27.61
N TYR A 49 11.80 4.73 28.73
CA TYR A 49 10.52 4.19 29.21
C TYR A 49 9.41 5.25 29.26
N MET A 50 8.16 4.79 29.15
CA MET A 50 6.94 5.61 29.25
C MET A 50 6.97 6.83 28.31
N ARG A 51 7.41 6.64 27.07
CA ARG A 51 7.67 7.70 26.07
C ARG A 51 6.48 8.63 25.81
N ASN A 52 5.26 8.16 26.05
CA ASN A 52 4.04 8.95 25.96
C ASN A 52 3.92 10.02 27.08
N TRP A 53 4.60 9.87 28.22
CA TRP A 53 4.55 10.79 29.38
C TRP A 53 5.91 11.31 29.84
N ASN A 54 6.98 10.76 29.28
CA ASN A 54 8.34 11.08 29.67
C ASN A 54 8.76 12.45 29.12
N GLN A 55 8.79 13.48 29.98
CA GLN A 55 9.11 14.84 29.58
C GLN A 55 10.46 14.94 28.84
N GLY A 56 11.49 14.24 29.32
CA GLY A 56 12.81 14.26 28.69
C GLY A 56 12.80 13.67 27.28
N TYR A 57 12.08 12.55 27.09
CA TYR A 57 11.86 12.00 25.75
C TYR A 57 11.04 12.94 24.85
N LEU A 58 9.95 13.51 25.36
CA LEU A 58 9.04 14.36 24.59
C LEU A 58 9.73 15.65 24.12
N GLN A 59 10.53 16.28 24.98
CA GLN A 59 11.37 17.43 24.63
C GLN A 59 12.42 17.06 23.59
N TRP A 60 13.11 15.93 23.81
CA TRP A 60 14.09 15.43 22.84
C TRP A 60 13.42 15.13 21.48
N ALA A 61 12.25 14.50 21.47
CA ALA A 61 11.53 14.17 20.25
C ALA A 61 11.07 15.43 19.50
N GLN A 62 10.59 16.45 20.20
CA GLN A 62 10.22 17.73 19.61
C GLN A 62 11.44 18.47 19.04
N GLU A 63 12.55 18.54 19.78
CA GLU A 63 13.79 19.19 19.34
C GLU A 63 14.29 18.61 18.00
N HIS A 64 14.16 17.28 17.86
CA HIS A 64 14.54 16.52 16.67
C HIS A 64 13.41 16.37 15.64
N SER A 65 12.29 17.07 15.83
CA SER A 65 11.14 17.10 14.91
C SER A 65 10.51 15.72 14.63
N LEU A 66 10.59 14.80 15.60
CA LEU A 66 9.86 13.53 15.59
C LEU A 66 8.42 13.72 16.05
N THR A 67 8.17 14.69 16.94
CA THR A 67 6.83 15.11 17.37
C THR A 67 6.70 16.64 17.24
N ARG A 68 5.45 17.12 17.18
CA ARG A 68 5.17 18.56 17.08
C ARG A 68 5.16 19.26 18.45
N TYR A 69 4.67 18.57 19.46
CA TYR A 69 4.52 19.06 20.83
C TYR A 69 5.28 18.13 21.79
N ASP A 70 5.71 18.68 22.92
CA ASP A 70 6.36 17.97 24.02
C ASP A 70 5.39 17.68 25.19
N GLU A 71 4.09 17.69 24.89
CA GLU A 71 3.01 17.38 25.83
C GLU A 71 2.75 15.86 25.92
N PRO A 72 2.20 15.37 27.05
CA PRO A 72 1.75 14.00 27.20
C PRO A 72 0.84 13.52 26.04
N ILE A 73 1.20 12.38 25.43
CA ILE A 73 0.39 11.73 24.40
C ILE A 73 -0.63 10.84 25.11
N ASN A 74 -1.83 11.37 25.31
CA ASN A 74 -2.92 10.64 25.96
C ASN A 74 -3.80 9.95 24.92
N ILE A 75 -4.05 8.64 25.12
CA ILE A 75 -5.00 7.88 24.32
C ILE A 75 -6.38 8.08 24.93
N HIS A 76 -7.22 8.85 24.23
CA HIS A 76 -8.60 9.07 24.65
C HIS A 76 -9.49 7.91 24.18
N ILE A 77 -10.15 7.22 25.11
CA ILE A 77 -11.20 6.24 24.77
C ILE A 77 -12.46 6.99 24.33
N TYR A 78 -12.81 8.08 25.02
CA TYR A 78 -13.92 8.94 24.65
C TYR A 78 -13.44 10.17 23.88
N SER A 79 -14.01 10.44 22.70
CA SER A 79 -13.68 11.60 21.89
C SER A 79 -14.76 12.69 21.95
N GLU A 80 -14.48 13.73 22.75
CA GLU A 80 -15.29 14.97 22.78
C GLU A 80 -15.41 15.64 21.41
N VAL A 81 -14.39 15.48 20.57
CA VAL A 81 -14.40 16.02 19.20
C VAL A 81 -15.47 15.31 18.36
N LEU A 82 -15.49 13.97 18.37
CA LEU A 82 -16.49 13.20 17.62
C LEU A 82 -17.90 13.43 18.16
N GLN A 83 -18.06 13.53 19.49
CA GLN A 83 -19.37 13.84 20.09
C GLN A 83 -19.95 15.16 19.57
N LYS A 84 -19.13 16.20 19.38
CA LYS A 84 -19.61 17.49 18.84
C LYS A 84 -20.19 17.33 17.43
N PHE A 85 -19.52 16.56 16.57
CA PHE A 85 -20.03 16.27 15.23
C PHE A 85 -21.32 15.44 15.29
N ARG A 86 -21.40 14.44 16.16
CA ARG A 86 -22.60 13.63 16.35
C ARG A 86 -23.79 14.44 16.85
N LEU A 87 -23.59 15.31 17.84
CA LEU A 87 -24.64 16.21 18.35
C LEU A 87 -25.10 17.21 17.28
N ALA A 88 -24.19 17.67 16.41
CA ALA A 88 -24.56 18.47 15.25
C ALA A 88 -25.34 17.64 14.21
N ALA A 89 -25.03 16.38 13.97
CA ALA A 89 -25.88 15.55 13.12
C ALA A 89 -27.30 15.39 13.69
N GLN A 90 -27.41 15.27 15.02
CA GLN A 90 -28.67 15.12 15.77
C GLN A 90 -29.49 16.41 15.95
N GLY A 91 -29.04 17.57 15.47
CA GLY A 91 -29.76 18.83 15.67
C GLY A 91 -29.68 19.38 17.10
N LYS A 92 -28.76 18.86 17.93
CA LYS A 92 -28.60 19.25 19.35
C LYS A 92 -27.53 20.32 19.58
N SER A 93 -26.84 20.76 18.54
CA SER A 93 -25.86 21.85 18.61
C SER A 93 -26.44 23.15 18.05
N GLN A 94 -26.00 24.29 18.59
CA GLN A 94 -26.43 25.64 18.15
C GLN A 94 -25.73 26.11 16.86
N GLY A 95 -24.85 25.29 16.28
CA GLY A 95 -23.94 25.68 15.20
C GLY A 95 -24.25 25.03 13.85
N LYS A 96 -23.23 25.03 12.98
CA LYS A 96 -23.30 24.37 11.66
C LYS A 96 -23.72 22.91 11.80
N GLN A 97 -24.64 22.52 10.95
CA GLN A 97 -25.16 21.16 10.84
C GLN A 97 -24.55 20.52 9.58
N PRO A 98 -24.31 19.20 9.56
CA PRO A 98 -23.94 18.53 8.32
C PRO A 98 -25.10 18.58 7.31
N PRO A 99 -24.82 18.51 5.99
CA PRO A 99 -25.85 18.41 4.97
C PRO A 99 -26.83 17.27 5.25
N GLU A 100 -28.11 17.46 4.94
CA GLU A 100 -29.19 16.52 5.33
C GLU A 100 -28.89 15.08 4.90
N HIS A 101 -28.45 14.89 3.66
CA HIS A 101 -28.08 13.58 3.10
C HIS A 101 -26.89 12.90 3.79
N LEU A 102 -26.10 13.63 4.60
CA LEU A 102 -24.97 13.08 5.37
C LEU A 102 -25.24 12.99 6.87
N ARG A 103 -26.37 13.50 7.39
CA ARG A 103 -26.63 13.54 8.84
C ARG A 103 -26.58 12.16 9.46
N LYS A 104 -27.29 11.19 8.88
CA LYS A 104 -27.30 9.80 9.37
C LYS A 104 -25.89 9.19 9.38
N ARG A 105 -25.10 9.45 8.34
CA ARG A 105 -23.71 8.98 8.23
C ARG A 105 -22.84 9.57 9.35
N VAL A 106 -22.89 10.89 9.56
CA VAL A 106 -22.15 11.55 10.65
C VAL A 106 -22.62 11.03 12.01
N GLU A 107 -23.92 10.92 12.23
CA GLU A 107 -24.48 10.41 13.49
C GLU A 107 -24.00 8.98 13.81
N THR A 108 -23.91 8.13 12.78
CA THR A 108 -23.53 6.73 12.92
C THR A 108 -22.04 6.57 13.22
N TYR A 109 -21.18 7.23 12.44
CA TYR A 109 -19.74 6.96 12.48
C TYR A 109 -18.93 7.86 13.40
N PHE A 110 -19.46 9.01 13.82
CA PHE A 110 -18.81 9.89 14.78
C PHE A 110 -19.22 9.52 16.22
N ASP A 111 -19.29 8.21 16.51
CA ASP A 111 -19.49 7.74 17.88
C ASP A 111 -18.27 8.18 18.73
N PRO A 112 -18.48 8.79 19.90
CA PRO A 112 -17.36 9.19 20.74
C PRO A 112 -16.63 8.01 21.37
N LEU A 113 -17.21 6.80 21.35
CA LEU A 113 -16.56 5.59 21.82
C LEU A 113 -16.22 4.66 20.65
N PRO A 114 -15.17 3.84 20.78
CA PRO A 114 -14.86 2.82 19.79
C PRO A 114 -16.02 1.83 19.67
N PHE A 115 -16.39 1.55 18.44
CA PHE A 115 -17.38 0.53 18.11
C PHE A 115 -17.00 -0.17 16.81
N TYR A 116 -17.59 -1.35 16.61
CA TYR A 116 -17.39 -2.11 15.39
C TYR A 116 -18.48 -1.77 14.36
N PHE A 117 -18.06 -1.59 13.11
CA PHE A 117 -18.94 -1.65 11.95
C PHE A 117 -18.22 -2.44 10.85
N GLU A 118 -19.00 -3.13 10.01
CA GLU A 118 -18.46 -3.80 8.83
C GLU A 118 -17.89 -2.78 7.84
N PRO A 119 -16.81 -3.06 7.07
CA PRO A 119 -16.32 -2.15 6.05
C PRO A 119 -17.41 -1.65 5.10
N LEU A 120 -17.36 -0.37 4.72
CA LEU A 120 -18.47 0.28 3.99
C LEU A 120 -18.74 -0.37 2.65
N GLU A 121 -17.69 -0.69 1.89
CA GLU A 121 -17.82 -1.39 0.61
C GLU A 121 -18.43 -2.78 0.79
N SER A 122 -18.04 -3.48 1.87
CA SER A 122 -18.55 -4.80 2.20
C SER A 122 -20.04 -4.80 2.53
N GLN A 123 -20.57 -3.71 3.12
CA GLN A 123 -22.00 -3.54 3.35
C GLN A 123 -22.81 -3.39 2.06
N LEU A 124 -22.17 -2.90 0.99
CA LEU A 124 -22.78 -2.65 -0.33
C LEU A 124 -22.45 -3.75 -1.36
N SER A 125 -21.60 -4.70 -0.99
CA SER A 125 -21.19 -5.81 -1.84
C SER A 125 -22.17 -6.98 -1.76
N ASP A 126 -22.50 -7.59 -2.90
CA ASP A 126 -23.13 -8.91 -2.93
C ASP A 126 -22.11 -9.97 -2.50
N LYS A 127 -22.18 -10.37 -1.23
CA LYS A 127 -21.24 -11.32 -0.61
C LYS A 127 -21.42 -12.76 -1.11
N HIS A 128 -22.55 -13.08 -1.76
CA HIS A 128 -22.73 -14.38 -2.40
C HIS A 128 -22.04 -14.38 -3.77
N LYS A 129 -22.15 -13.29 -4.53
CA LYS A 129 -21.46 -13.13 -5.81
C LYS A 129 -19.96 -12.92 -5.66
N TYR A 130 -19.53 -12.19 -4.63
CA TYR A 130 -18.14 -11.85 -4.33
C TYR A 130 -17.75 -12.33 -2.91
N PRO A 131 -17.49 -13.64 -2.74
CA PRO A 131 -17.34 -14.22 -1.41
C PRO A 131 -15.96 -14.03 -0.76
N LEU A 132 -14.93 -13.66 -1.53
CA LEU A 132 -13.54 -13.63 -1.06
C LEU A 132 -13.12 -12.19 -0.71
N ASN A 133 -12.37 -12.03 0.38
CA ASN A 133 -11.66 -10.77 0.66
C ASN A 133 -10.39 -10.70 -0.20
N ALA A 134 -10.08 -9.54 -0.77
CA ALA A 134 -8.86 -9.35 -1.54
C ALA A 134 -7.93 -8.36 -0.83
N VAL A 135 -6.68 -8.77 -0.57
CA VAL A 135 -5.71 -7.93 0.13
C VAL A 135 -4.40 -7.80 -0.64
N THR A 136 -3.66 -6.71 -0.39
CA THR A 136 -2.33 -6.51 -0.96
C THR A 136 -1.26 -6.37 0.12
N GLN A 137 -0.09 -6.94 -0.11
CA GLN A 137 1.06 -6.77 0.77
C GLN A 137 2.17 -6.00 0.05
N ARG A 138 2.90 -5.15 0.77
CA ARG A 138 4.09 -4.50 0.21
C ARG A 138 5.23 -5.53 0.12
N PRO A 139 5.92 -5.66 -1.02
CA PRO A 139 7.10 -6.52 -1.09
C PRO A 139 8.18 -5.99 -0.14
N MET A 140 8.87 -6.89 0.57
CA MET A 140 9.92 -6.49 1.52
C MET A 140 11.18 -5.96 0.83
N ALA A 141 11.38 -6.32 -0.45
CA ALA A 141 12.57 -5.96 -1.22
C ALA A 141 12.46 -4.60 -1.94
N MET A 142 11.29 -3.96 -1.96
CA MET A 142 11.10 -2.64 -2.61
C MET A 142 10.13 -1.75 -1.83
N TYR A 143 10.27 -0.44 -1.96
CA TYR A 143 9.37 0.51 -1.31
C TYR A 143 8.27 0.97 -2.27
N HIS A 144 7.09 0.35 -2.20
CA HIS A 144 6.02 0.58 -3.18
C HIS A 144 6.52 0.33 -4.62
N SER A 145 6.28 1.28 -5.54
CA SER A 145 6.81 1.28 -6.89
C SER A 145 8.20 1.93 -6.99
N TRP A 146 8.73 2.48 -5.89
CA TRP A 146 10.10 3.00 -5.88
C TRP A 146 11.08 1.83 -6.00
N ASP A 147 12.14 2.06 -6.75
CA ASP A 147 13.13 1.05 -7.16
C ASP A 147 12.59 -0.05 -8.08
N SER A 148 11.36 0.06 -8.61
CA SER A 148 10.85 -0.86 -9.63
C SER A 148 11.66 -0.83 -10.94
N GLN A 149 12.46 0.20 -11.16
CA GLN A 149 13.43 0.32 -12.26
C GLN A 149 14.74 -0.45 -12.00
N ASN A 150 15.03 -0.82 -10.74
CA ASN A 150 16.27 -1.47 -10.36
C ASN A 150 16.37 -2.88 -10.97
N ALA A 151 17.41 -3.13 -11.76
CA ALA A 151 17.58 -4.37 -12.51
C ALA A 151 17.74 -5.62 -11.62
N TRP A 152 18.23 -5.49 -10.39
CA TRP A 152 18.35 -6.62 -9.46
C TRP A 152 17.02 -6.91 -8.78
N LEU A 153 16.31 -5.89 -8.29
CA LEU A 153 14.99 -6.07 -7.66
C LEU A 153 13.94 -6.62 -8.64
N ARG A 154 14.04 -6.24 -9.92
CA ARG A 154 13.20 -6.80 -11.00
C ARG A 154 13.39 -8.29 -11.22
N GLN A 155 14.53 -8.87 -10.88
CA GLN A 155 14.73 -10.33 -10.97
C GLN A 155 14.06 -11.07 -9.80
N ILE A 156 13.87 -10.40 -8.66
CA ILE A 156 13.17 -10.96 -7.50
C ILE A 156 11.65 -10.90 -7.71
N HIS A 157 11.14 -9.76 -8.19
CA HIS A 157 9.71 -9.51 -8.39
C HIS A 157 9.41 -9.12 -9.84
N THR A 158 9.78 -9.99 -10.78
CA THR A 158 9.53 -9.76 -12.22
C THR A 158 8.03 -9.60 -12.48
N TYR A 159 7.24 -10.55 -11.97
CA TYR A 159 5.79 -10.49 -11.96
C TYR A 159 5.28 -11.08 -10.64
N ASN A 160 3.97 -11.05 -10.43
CA ASN A 160 3.28 -11.53 -9.25
C ASN A 160 2.21 -12.55 -9.62
N PHE A 161 1.84 -13.36 -8.63
CA PHE A 161 0.67 -14.22 -8.65
C PHE A 161 -0.39 -13.62 -7.73
N LEU A 162 -1.65 -13.98 -7.95
CA LEU A 162 -2.65 -13.94 -6.89
C LEU A 162 -2.54 -15.26 -6.13
N TYR A 163 -2.18 -15.18 -4.85
CA TYR A 163 -2.06 -16.32 -3.97
C TYR A 163 -3.43 -16.71 -3.45
N VAL A 164 -3.77 -17.98 -3.60
CA VAL A 164 -5.08 -18.55 -3.27
C VAL A 164 -4.88 -19.85 -2.49
N HIS A 165 -5.73 -20.10 -1.50
CA HIS A 165 -5.73 -21.39 -0.83
C HIS A 165 -6.08 -22.52 -1.82
N PRO A 166 -5.36 -23.68 -1.81
CA PRO A 166 -5.59 -24.75 -2.78
C PRO A 166 -7.04 -25.25 -2.84
N GLN A 167 -7.72 -25.36 -1.69
CA GLN A 167 -9.13 -25.78 -1.64
C GLN A 167 -10.04 -24.77 -2.35
N THR A 168 -9.82 -23.47 -2.15
CA THR A 168 -10.62 -22.41 -2.77
C THR A 168 -10.42 -22.40 -4.28
N ALA A 169 -9.16 -22.49 -4.73
CA ALA A 169 -8.83 -22.52 -6.15
C ALA A 169 -9.39 -23.76 -6.87
N ARG A 170 -9.21 -24.96 -6.29
CA ARG A 170 -9.77 -26.21 -6.85
C ARG A 170 -11.28 -26.21 -6.91
N SER A 171 -11.95 -25.66 -5.89
CA SER A 171 -13.41 -25.52 -5.89
C SER A 171 -13.91 -24.59 -7.00
N ALA A 172 -13.08 -23.63 -7.42
CA ALA A 172 -13.34 -22.74 -8.55
C ALA A 172 -12.83 -23.30 -9.90
N GLY A 173 -12.24 -24.51 -9.93
CA GLY A 173 -11.70 -25.11 -11.15
C GLY A 173 -10.41 -24.46 -11.67
N ILE A 174 -9.62 -23.84 -10.79
CA ILE A 174 -8.39 -23.11 -11.14
C ILE A 174 -7.17 -23.94 -10.73
N GLU A 175 -6.32 -24.25 -11.69
CA GLU A 175 -5.05 -24.97 -11.46
C GLU A 175 -3.95 -24.06 -10.87
N ASP A 176 -2.95 -24.65 -10.20
CA ASP A 176 -1.75 -23.91 -9.78
C ASP A 176 -1.02 -23.39 -11.02
N GLU A 177 -0.53 -22.15 -10.96
CA GLU A 177 0.04 -21.41 -12.10
C GLU A 177 -0.95 -21.21 -13.28
N GLY A 178 -2.24 -21.49 -13.08
CA GLY A 178 -3.28 -21.27 -14.07
C GLY A 178 -3.66 -19.80 -14.25
N TRP A 179 -4.07 -19.43 -15.47
CA TRP A 179 -4.66 -18.12 -15.72
C TRP A 179 -6.10 -18.06 -15.20
N MET A 180 -6.42 -16.99 -14.48
CA MET A 180 -7.73 -16.77 -13.91
C MET A 180 -8.13 -15.31 -13.95
N TRP A 181 -9.42 -15.07 -13.76
CA TRP A 181 -9.99 -13.77 -13.48
C TRP A 181 -10.20 -13.61 -11.97
N VAL A 182 -9.86 -12.42 -11.47
CA VAL A 182 -10.33 -11.89 -10.19
C VAL A 182 -11.22 -10.68 -10.48
N GLU A 183 -12.44 -10.68 -9.97
CA GLU A 183 -13.47 -9.70 -10.29
C GLU A 183 -14.17 -9.22 -9.02
N SER A 184 -14.31 -7.90 -8.88
CA SER A 184 -15.19 -7.25 -7.89
C SER A 184 -16.42 -6.65 -8.58
N MET A 185 -17.24 -5.90 -7.83
CA MET A 185 -18.29 -5.08 -8.43
C MET A 185 -17.77 -3.89 -9.24
N HIS A 186 -16.49 -3.55 -9.11
CA HIS A 186 -15.87 -2.38 -9.75
C HIS A 186 -15.13 -2.70 -11.05
N GLY A 187 -14.61 -3.93 -11.16
CA GLY A 187 -13.80 -4.31 -12.31
C GLY A 187 -13.25 -5.71 -12.19
N LYS A 188 -12.41 -6.09 -13.16
CA LYS A 188 -11.77 -7.40 -13.20
C LYS A 188 -10.34 -7.32 -13.68
N VAL A 189 -9.54 -8.26 -13.20
CA VAL A 189 -8.13 -8.46 -13.56
C VAL A 189 -7.91 -9.90 -13.97
N ARG A 190 -7.21 -10.10 -15.09
CA ARG A 190 -6.71 -11.42 -15.46
C ARG A 190 -5.29 -11.57 -14.94
N CYS A 191 -5.00 -12.65 -14.23
CA CYS A 191 -3.71 -12.89 -13.59
C CYS A 191 -3.41 -14.39 -13.44
N LEU A 192 -2.17 -14.69 -13.07
CA LEU A 192 -1.75 -16.04 -12.73
C LEU A 192 -2.10 -16.37 -11.27
N CYS A 193 -2.62 -17.57 -11.05
CA CYS A 193 -2.87 -18.13 -9.73
C CYS A 193 -1.60 -18.76 -9.16
N ARG A 194 -1.40 -18.68 -7.84
CA ARG A 194 -0.46 -19.54 -7.11
C ARG A 194 -1.12 -20.13 -5.88
N TYR A 195 -1.02 -21.43 -5.74
CA TYR A 195 -1.47 -22.14 -4.55
C TYR A 195 -0.59 -21.79 -3.35
N SER A 196 -1.22 -21.51 -2.22
CA SER A 196 -0.53 -21.31 -0.96
C SER A 196 -1.45 -21.65 0.22
N GLU A 197 -1.04 -22.64 1.02
CA GLU A 197 -1.74 -23.03 2.26
C GLU A 197 -1.57 -22.00 3.38
N ALA A 198 -0.70 -20.99 3.20
CA ALA A 198 -0.58 -19.85 4.11
C ALA A 198 -1.71 -18.81 3.90
N VAL A 199 -2.59 -19.01 2.92
CA VAL A 199 -3.72 -18.13 2.63
C VAL A 199 -4.97 -18.70 3.28
N GLU A 200 -5.69 -17.88 4.03
CA GLU A 200 -6.99 -18.26 4.56
C GLU A 200 -8.00 -18.53 3.43
N PRO A 201 -8.76 -19.65 3.39
CA PRO A 201 -9.67 -19.98 2.28
C PRO A 201 -10.66 -18.89 1.85
N GLY A 202 -11.07 -17.99 2.74
CA GLY A 202 -11.94 -16.84 2.45
C GLY A 202 -11.23 -15.58 1.95
N THR A 203 -9.94 -15.67 1.63
CA THR A 203 -9.08 -14.54 1.25
C THR A 203 -8.21 -14.88 0.05
N VAL A 204 -7.89 -13.86 -0.74
CA VAL A 204 -6.84 -13.91 -1.77
C VAL A 204 -5.90 -12.73 -1.56
N TRP A 205 -4.63 -12.89 -1.92
CA TRP A 205 -3.70 -11.78 -1.79
C TRP A 205 -2.63 -11.73 -2.87
N THR A 206 -2.08 -10.55 -3.10
CA THR A 206 -0.92 -10.36 -3.99
C THR A 206 0.01 -9.26 -3.50
N TRP A 207 1.17 -9.15 -4.14
CA TRP A 207 2.10 -8.05 -3.92
C TRP A 207 1.58 -6.76 -4.53
N ASN A 208 1.60 -5.68 -3.76
CA ASN A 208 1.34 -4.33 -4.25
C ASN A 208 2.48 -3.87 -5.18
N ALA A 209 2.18 -2.99 -6.13
CA ALA A 209 3.11 -2.34 -7.05
C ALA A 209 3.87 -3.28 -8.02
N ILE A 210 3.44 -4.54 -8.16
CA ILE A 210 4.04 -5.49 -9.11
C ILE A 210 3.25 -5.54 -10.41
N GLY A 211 3.39 -4.50 -11.23
CA GLY A 211 2.83 -4.46 -12.59
C GLY A 211 3.35 -3.21 -13.29
N LYS A 212 3.84 -3.35 -14.52
CA LYS A 212 4.51 -2.25 -15.24
C LYS A 212 3.94 -2.13 -16.64
N ALA A 213 3.63 -0.92 -17.07
CA ALA A 213 3.23 -0.70 -18.45
C ALA A 213 4.36 -1.09 -19.41
N SER A 214 3.99 -1.59 -20.59
CA SER A 214 4.94 -1.81 -21.69
C SER A 214 5.75 -0.53 -21.94
N GLY A 215 7.07 -0.64 -22.09
CA GLY A 215 7.97 0.50 -22.32
C GLY A 215 8.38 1.31 -21.09
N ALA A 216 7.73 1.12 -19.93
CA ALA A 216 8.16 1.76 -18.68
C ALA A 216 9.64 1.47 -18.39
N TRP A 217 10.42 2.45 -17.92
CA TRP A 217 11.87 2.28 -17.67
C TRP A 217 12.69 1.78 -18.86
N ASN A 218 12.22 2.00 -20.10
CA ASN A 218 12.81 1.43 -21.32
C ASN A 218 12.74 -0.11 -21.34
N LEU A 219 11.73 -0.70 -20.70
CA LEU A 219 11.42 -2.13 -20.79
C LEU A 219 11.10 -2.55 -22.22
N ASP A 220 11.36 -3.82 -22.54
CA ASP A 220 10.82 -4.41 -23.75
C ASP A 220 9.30 -4.53 -23.69
N GLY A 221 8.62 -4.30 -24.81
CA GLY A 221 7.16 -4.39 -24.85
C GLY A 221 6.62 -5.80 -24.71
N SER A 222 7.49 -6.82 -24.79
CA SER A 222 7.21 -8.21 -24.48
C SER A 222 7.68 -8.63 -23.08
N ALA A 223 8.24 -7.72 -22.27
CA ALA A 223 8.79 -8.07 -20.97
C ALA A 223 7.73 -8.69 -20.03
N ASN A 224 8.10 -9.72 -19.29
CA ASN A 224 7.23 -10.43 -18.35
C ASN A 224 6.59 -9.46 -17.35
N GLU A 225 7.31 -8.43 -16.92
CA GLU A 225 6.82 -7.35 -16.06
C GLU A 225 5.51 -6.71 -16.56
N SER A 226 5.35 -6.63 -17.89
CA SER A 226 4.19 -6.02 -18.55
C SER A 226 3.14 -7.03 -19.00
N LYS A 227 3.57 -8.26 -19.33
CA LYS A 227 2.68 -9.33 -19.81
C LYS A 227 2.09 -10.18 -18.69
N GLN A 228 2.78 -10.32 -17.57
CA GLN A 228 2.42 -11.21 -16.47
C GLN A 228 2.25 -10.49 -15.13
N GLY A 229 2.82 -9.29 -14.97
CA GLY A 229 2.59 -8.45 -13.80
C GLY A 229 1.21 -7.79 -13.82
N PHE A 230 0.58 -7.65 -12.66
CA PHE A 230 -0.73 -7.00 -12.53
C PHE A 230 -0.86 -6.20 -11.24
N LEU A 231 -1.72 -5.19 -11.27
CA LEU A 231 -2.11 -4.42 -10.09
C LEU A 231 -3.52 -4.83 -9.68
N LEU A 232 -3.69 -5.26 -8.43
CA LEU A 232 -5.02 -5.55 -7.87
C LEU A 232 -5.89 -4.29 -7.81
N ASN A 233 -5.29 -3.09 -7.83
CA ASN A 233 -5.96 -1.80 -7.78
C ASN A 233 -7.10 -1.65 -8.80
N HIS A 234 -7.08 -2.36 -9.93
CA HIS A 234 -8.14 -2.31 -10.93
C HIS A 234 -9.48 -2.94 -10.49
N VAL A 235 -9.51 -3.70 -9.38
CA VAL A 235 -10.75 -4.20 -8.79
C VAL A 235 -11.18 -3.39 -7.55
N ILE A 236 -10.43 -2.35 -7.19
CA ILE A 236 -10.68 -1.48 -6.03
C ILE A 236 -11.18 -0.13 -6.53
N SER A 237 -12.17 0.46 -5.84
CA SER A 237 -12.72 1.77 -6.18
C SER A 237 -12.46 2.80 -5.08
N GLU A 238 -12.18 4.03 -5.50
CA GLU A 238 -12.11 5.19 -4.61
C GLU A 238 -13.50 5.68 -4.17
N GLU A 239 -14.56 5.27 -4.87
CA GLU A 239 -15.94 5.59 -4.56
C GLU A 239 -16.76 4.32 -4.25
N LEU A 240 -17.66 4.42 -3.28
CA LEU A 240 -18.67 3.42 -2.99
C LEU A 240 -19.74 3.42 -4.11
N PRO A 241 -20.41 2.28 -4.36
CA PRO A 241 -21.62 2.29 -5.17
C PRO A 241 -22.65 3.30 -4.64
N ALA A 242 -23.44 3.88 -5.56
CA ALA A 242 -24.49 4.83 -5.21
C ALA A 242 -25.41 4.25 -4.11
N ASN A 243 -25.64 5.03 -3.06
CA ASN A 243 -26.37 4.62 -1.87
C ASN A 243 -27.15 5.79 -1.25
N GLU A 244 -27.74 5.58 -0.06
CA GLU A 244 -28.57 6.60 0.62
C GLU A 244 -27.82 7.93 0.91
N ALA A 245 -26.49 7.90 0.98
CA ALA A 245 -25.67 9.08 1.22
C ALA A 245 -25.29 9.83 -0.07
N GLY A 246 -25.57 9.30 -1.26
CA GLY A 246 -25.31 9.95 -2.55
C GLY A 246 -24.72 9.03 -3.61
N GLU A 247 -24.53 9.58 -4.82
CA GLU A 247 -23.97 8.88 -5.98
C GLU A 247 -22.43 8.82 -5.97
N HIS A 248 -21.78 9.86 -5.44
CA HIS A 248 -20.32 9.99 -5.39
C HIS A 248 -19.85 10.07 -3.93
N ILE A 249 -19.75 8.92 -3.28
CA ILE A 249 -19.31 8.81 -1.89
C ILE A 249 -17.95 8.15 -1.85
N SER A 250 -16.97 8.84 -1.27
CA SER A 250 -15.62 8.29 -1.05
C SER A 250 -15.67 6.97 -0.28
N ASN A 251 -14.98 5.95 -0.81
CA ASN A 251 -14.67 4.69 -0.14
C ASN A 251 -13.52 4.90 0.85
N SER A 252 -13.85 5.60 1.93
CA SER A 252 -12.90 5.96 2.97
C SER A 252 -13.55 5.91 4.34
N ASP A 253 -12.71 5.73 5.36
CA ASP A 253 -13.09 5.86 6.76
C ASP A 253 -13.86 7.18 6.97
N PRO A 254 -15.11 7.14 7.49
CA PRO A 254 -15.97 8.32 7.61
C PRO A 254 -15.42 9.44 8.48
N VAL A 255 -14.47 9.14 9.37
CA VAL A 255 -13.93 10.08 10.35
C VAL A 255 -12.63 10.71 9.86
N THR A 256 -11.69 9.89 9.39
CA THR A 256 -10.32 10.29 9.03
C THR A 256 -10.14 10.55 7.54
N GLY A 257 -11.03 10.01 6.69
CA GLY A 257 -10.87 10.03 5.24
C GLY A 257 -9.82 9.06 4.70
N GLN A 258 -9.31 8.14 5.53
CA GLN A 258 -8.37 7.11 5.06
C GLN A 258 -9.05 6.14 4.10
N ALA A 259 -8.46 5.92 2.93
CA ALA A 259 -9.04 5.08 1.87
C ALA A 259 -9.18 3.60 2.26
N GLY A 260 -10.29 2.98 1.89
CA GLY A 260 -10.69 1.59 2.14
C GLY A 260 -10.00 0.56 1.23
N TRP A 261 -8.67 0.62 1.10
CA TRP A 261 -7.90 -0.23 0.17
C TRP A 261 -7.98 -1.75 0.43
N TYR A 262 -8.48 -2.17 1.58
CA TYR A 262 -8.54 -3.56 2.02
C TYR A 262 -9.97 -4.08 2.18
N ASP A 263 -10.96 -3.29 1.76
CA ASP A 263 -12.38 -3.58 1.99
C ASP A 263 -12.99 -4.39 0.85
N VAL A 264 -12.26 -4.52 -0.26
CA VAL A 264 -12.76 -5.09 -1.51
C VAL A 264 -13.08 -6.57 -1.40
N ARG A 265 -14.23 -6.93 -1.97
CA ARG A 265 -14.64 -8.31 -2.15
C ARG A 265 -14.59 -8.73 -3.61
N VAL A 266 -14.15 -9.96 -3.83
CA VAL A 266 -13.93 -10.52 -5.18
C VAL A 266 -14.50 -11.93 -5.32
N ARG A 267 -14.68 -12.33 -6.58
CA ARG A 267 -14.80 -13.72 -7.00
C ARG A 267 -13.63 -14.07 -7.90
N ILE A 268 -13.32 -15.36 -7.97
CA ILE A 268 -12.30 -15.90 -8.88
C ILE A 268 -12.93 -16.98 -9.77
N TYR A 269 -12.45 -17.07 -10.99
CA TYR A 269 -12.85 -18.11 -11.95
C TYR A 269 -11.77 -18.28 -13.05
N PRO A 270 -11.69 -19.44 -13.72
CA PRO A 270 -10.68 -19.68 -14.75
C PRO A 270 -10.80 -18.69 -15.91
N ALA A 271 -9.67 -18.29 -16.49
CA ALA A 271 -9.67 -17.60 -17.77
C ALA A 271 -10.12 -18.57 -18.88
N GLY A 272 -10.81 -18.06 -19.90
CA GLY A 272 -11.22 -18.88 -21.05
C GLY A 272 -10.03 -19.49 -21.80
N PRO A 273 -10.21 -20.65 -22.45
CA PRO A 273 -9.12 -21.34 -23.15
C PRO A 273 -8.53 -20.54 -24.32
N ASP A 274 -9.35 -19.70 -24.96
CA ASP A 274 -8.97 -18.86 -26.10
C ASP A 274 -8.50 -17.46 -25.67
N GLU A 275 -8.50 -17.17 -24.37
CA GLU A 275 -8.02 -15.89 -23.88
C GLU A 275 -6.49 -15.80 -23.94
N GLU A 276 -5.99 -14.62 -24.32
CA GLU A 276 -4.55 -14.38 -24.34
C GLU A 276 -3.93 -14.62 -22.96
N LYS A 277 -2.78 -15.30 -22.95
CA LYS A 277 -1.98 -15.58 -21.74
C LYS A 277 -1.16 -14.36 -21.32
N VAL A 278 -1.86 -13.25 -21.10
CA VAL A 278 -1.34 -11.97 -20.61
C VAL A 278 -2.29 -11.40 -19.55
N THR A 279 -1.78 -10.59 -18.65
CA THR A 279 -2.60 -9.92 -17.64
C THR A 279 -3.58 -8.94 -18.28
N PHE A 280 -4.66 -8.63 -17.59
CA PHE A 280 -5.64 -7.63 -18.01
C PHE A 280 -5.96 -6.69 -16.84
N PRO A 281 -6.17 -5.38 -17.06
CA PRO A 281 -6.10 -4.66 -18.34
C PRO A 281 -4.69 -4.52 -18.92
N GLN A 282 -4.61 -4.34 -20.24
CA GLN A 282 -3.38 -3.95 -20.95
C GLN A 282 -3.54 -2.53 -21.50
N TYR A 283 -2.43 -1.81 -21.60
CA TYR A 283 -2.38 -0.44 -22.09
C TYR A 283 -1.35 -0.32 -23.21
N ASP A 284 -1.47 0.74 -24.01
CA ASP A 284 -0.49 1.07 -25.04
C ASP A 284 0.91 1.24 -24.45
N THR A 285 1.91 0.87 -25.26
CA THR A 285 3.31 1.02 -24.89
C THR A 285 3.62 2.48 -24.59
N MET A 286 4.20 2.74 -23.42
CA MET A 286 4.63 4.08 -23.04
C MET A 286 5.67 4.62 -24.04
N PRO A 287 5.53 5.89 -24.48
CA PRO A 287 6.53 6.51 -25.33
C PRO A 287 7.85 6.66 -24.58
N ALA A 288 8.96 6.60 -25.32
CA ALA A 288 10.28 6.87 -24.75
C ALA A 288 10.34 8.31 -24.24
N VAL A 289 10.79 8.52 -22.99
CA VAL A 289 10.97 9.87 -22.46
C VAL A 289 12.19 10.54 -23.12
N PRO A 290 12.19 11.88 -23.29
CA PRO A 290 13.31 12.61 -23.90
C PRO A 290 14.65 12.27 -23.23
N GLY A 291 15.68 12.04 -24.03
CA GLY A 291 17.03 11.71 -23.56
C GLY A 291 17.25 10.22 -23.21
N THR A 292 16.25 9.36 -23.38
CA THR A 292 16.42 7.91 -23.19
C THR A 292 17.29 7.32 -24.31
N PRO A 293 18.45 6.71 -23.99
CA PRO A 293 19.27 6.05 -25.00
C PRO A 293 18.56 4.81 -25.55
N LYS A 294 18.96 4.38 -26.76
CA LYS A 294 18.48 3.09 -27.31
C LYS A 294 18.72 1.97 -26.30
N ARG A 295 17.69 1.15 -26.09
CA ARG A 295 17.71 0.00 -25.17
C ARG A 295 18.89 -0.92 -25.48
N ARG A 296 19.65 -1.30 -24.46
CA ARG A 296 20.75 -2.25 -24.60
C ARG A 296 20.22 -3.69 -24.50
N PRO A 297 20.64 -4.63 -25.37
CA PRO A 297 20.06 -5.97 -25.43
C PRO A 297 20.08 -6.73 -24.09
N TRP A 298 21.13 -6.57 -23.29
CA TRP A 298 21.29 -7.27 -22.00
C TRP A 298 20.38 -6.76 -20.86
N GLN A 299 19.64 -5.67 -21.06
CA GLN A 299 18.65 -5.17 -20.10
C GLN A 299 17.28 -5.86 -20.27
N SER A 300 17.15 -6.73 -21.27
CA SER A 300 15.97 -7.54 -21.56
C SER A 300 16.04 -8.84 -20.75
N TYR A 301 15.84 -8.74 -19.43
CA TYR A 301 15.67 -9.93 -18.60
C TYR A 301 14.27 -10.53 -18.83
N PHE A 302 14.22 -11.83 -19.04
CA PHE A 302 12.99 -12.60 -19.06
C PHE A 302 13.10 -13.73 -18.05
N ALA A 303 12.27 -13.70 -17.01
CA ALA A 303 12.19 -14.79 -16.05
C ALA A 303 11.74 -16.08 -16.75
N GLY A 304 12.38 -17.21 -16.42
CA GLY A 304 12.01 -18.53 -16.94
C GLY A 304 12.62 -18.93 -18.29
N LEU A 305 13.32 -18.03 -19.00
CA LEU A 305 13.96 -18.37 -20.29
C LEU A 305 15.35 -19.00 -20.18
N PHE A 306 15.96 -19.00 -18.98
CA PHE A 306 17.19 -19.74 -18.73
C PHE A 306 16.86 -21.14 -18.23
N THR A 307 16.49 -22.04 -19.14
CA THR A 307 16.52 -23.48 -18.85
C THR A 307 17.98 -23.91 -18.64
N ARG A 308 18.21 -24.94 -17.81
CA ARG A 308 19.53 -25.56 -17.67
C ARG A 308 20.04 -25.92 -19.08
N LYS A 309 21.25 -25.50 -19.42
CA LYS A 309 21.95 -25.94 -20.64
C LYS A 309 21.92 -27.47 -20.69
N GLY A 310 21.20 -28.01 -21.67
CA GLY A 310 21.21 -29.42 -22.01
C GLY A 310 19.82 -30.04 -22.02
N GLU A 311 19.08 -29.79 -23.10
CA GLU A 311 18.15 -30.73 -23.74
C GLU A 311 17.68 -30.05 -25.04
N PHE A 312 18.37 -30.40 -26.13
CA PHE A 312 17.93 -30.25 -27.51
C PHE A 312 17.56 -31.64 -28.01
#